data_AF-A0A816GYC0-F1
#
_entry.id   AF-A0A816GYC0-F1
#
_cell.length_a   1.000
_cell.length_b   1.000
_cell.length_c   1.000
_cell.angle_alpha   90.00
_cell.angle_beta   90.00
_cell.angle_gamma   90.00
#
_symmetry.space_group_name_H-M   'P 1'
#
loop_
_entity.id
_entity.type
_entity.pdbx_description
1 polymer ?
#
loop_
_entity_poly.entity_id
_entity_poly.type
_entity_poly.pdbx_seq_one_letter_code
_entity_poly.pdbx_strand_id
1 'polypeptide(L)'
;MSGASMFWRDVLHGCQLDRLLPLPYDRHRLTNEHRTGRTALISFDLDENISHDLFTCASYNGISLRQLTLALYYIFLFKVTDGERDLCVGMNINNRYRSELKTIIGLFDNIIPLRCHFNPNLSFQQHLQKISDMERSSMEFSYLPLDRIFDQHPGSSSSFLSVCFDFGSNQNGISQNDLMVGVTSLRPLFGLNNESEYKISNQFDFTISIKHDIITDQLSCAIYTSVDLFSKASMETMANRFLHMVQSACDITNSLATRAINELSTALPTEQLLMQSVNNTATQTSFPTCLHHDFVQRVTEYPQKLAVELDEQSLTYSELLHYGQLLSLHLMNEYGVTRGETICQCIERSISTVVGLVAVEFVGGIYCPLSPRDPRQRLQALLQQTNSRIVLVHHSTKQKFNDDIISPDIDLIFTQTHSSDETHVGRLSNVIVSPNHVAYIVFTSGSTGIPKAVCFSATYCLRPFSFVHFRHKYDTGTLVVV
;
A
#
# COMPACT_ATOMS: atom_id res chain seq x y z
N MET A 1 -31.94 -22.01 25.30
CA MET A 1 -31.49 -21.74 23.92
C MET A 1 -31.52 -23.05 23.15
N SER A 2 -31.95 -23.06 21.89
CA SER A 2 -31.85 -24.24 21.03
C SER A 2 -30.38 -24.49 20.66
N GLY A 3 -30.05 -25.71 20.20
CA GLY A 3 -28.72 -26.03 19.67
C GLY A 3 -28.29 -25.09 18.54
N ALA A 4 -29.22 -24.75 17.64
CA ALA A 4 -28.99 -23.77 16.57
C ALA A 4 -28.63 -22.38 17.10
N SER A 5 -29.36 -21.87 18.10
CA SER A 5 -29.04 -20.57 18.69
C SER A 5 -27.65 -20.55 19.31
N MET A 6 -27.28 -21.60 20.06
CA MET A 6 -25.93 -21.67 20.63
C MET A 6 -24.85 -21.68 19.55
N PHE A 7 -25.03 -22.50 18.50
CA PHE A 7 -24.09 -22.55 17.38
C PHE A 7 -23.89 -21.18 16.73
N TRP A 8 -24.97 -20.50 16.35
CA TRP A 8 -24.89 -19.21 15.66
C TRP A 8 -24.31 -18.10 16.53
N ARG A 9 -24.64 -18.09 17.83
CA ARG A 9 -24.04 -17.17 18.79
C ARG A 9 -22.53 -17.38 18.89
N ASP A 10 -22.07 -18.61 18.87
CA ASP A 10 -20.65 -18.95 18.97
C ASP A 10 -19.90 -18.62 17.66
N VAL A 11 -20.51 -18.88 16.49
CA VAL A 11 -19.96 -18.49 15.17
C VAL A 11 -19.73 -16.98 15.05
N LEU A 12 -20.70 -16.18 15.49
CA LEU A 12 -20.64 -14.72 15.39
C LEU A 12 -20.01 -14.06 16.62
N HIS A 13 -19.50 -14.84 17.58
CA HIS A 13 -18.91 -14.31 18.80
C HIS A 13 -17.71 -13.39 18.51
N GLY A 14 -17.79 -12.13 18.93
CA GLY A 14 -16.74 -11.13 18.68
C GLY A 14 -16.63 -10.65 17.24
N CYS A 15 -17.62 -10.95 16.39
CA CYS A 15 -17.75 -10.33 15.07
C CYS A 15 -18.18 -8.86 15.23
N GLN A 16 -17.55 -7.95 14.48
CA GLN A 16 -17.95 -6.54 14.45
C GLN A 16 -19.15 -6.38 13.50
N LEU A 17 -20.36 -6.68 14.00
CA LEU A 17 -21.62 -6.65 13.24
C LEU A 17 -22.08 -5.23 12.87
N ASP A 18 -21.36 -4.19 13.26
CA ASP A 18 -21.57 -2.79 12.88
C ASP A 18 -20.60 -2.33 11.77
N ARG A 19 -19.53 -3.09 11.54
CA ARG A 19 -18.49 -2.78 10.57
C ARG A 19 -18.78 -3.44 9.23
N LEU A 20 -19.04 -2.62 8.22
CA LEU A 20 -19.15 -3.09 6.84
C LEU A 20 -17.75 -3.45 6.29
N LEU A 21 -17.70 -4.46 5.42
CA LEU A 21 -16.45 -4.80 4.72
C LEU A 21 -15.97 -3.61 3.87
N PRO A 22 -14.68 -3.23 3.95
CA PRO A 22 -14.12 -2.12 3.19
C PRO A 22 -13.86 -2.53 1.74
N LEU A 23 -14.93 -2.77 0.98
CA LEU A 23 -14.83 -3.03 -0.47
C LEU A 23 -14.29 -1.78 -1.19
N PRO A 24 -13.76 -1.92 -2.41
CA PRO A 24 -13.29 -0.79 -3.22
C PRO A 24 -14.49 0.00 -3.78
N TYR A 25 -15.20 0.69 -2.89
CA TYR A 25 -16.34 1.53 -3.22
C TYR A 25 -15.88 2.77 -3.98
N ASP A 26 -16.58 3.13 -5.05
CA ASP A 26 -16.32 4.36 -5.81
C ASP A 26 -16.99 5.58 -5.17
N ARG A 27 -17.97 5.33 -4.30
CA ARG A 27 -18.82 6.35 -3.68
C ARG A 27 -18.99 6.05 -2.20
N HIS A 28 -19.03 7.11 -1.40
CA HIS A 28 -19.27 7.00 0.03
C HIS A 28 -20.73 6.71 0.33
N ARG A 29 -20.94 5.79 1.25
CA ARG A 29 -22.25 5.52 1.83
C ARG A 29 -22.64 6.66 2.78
N LEU A 30 -23.83 7.23 2.60
CA LEU A 30 -24.36 8.29 3.48
C LEU A 30 -24.79 7.74 4.85
N THR A 31 -25.53 6.61 4.88
CA THR A 31 -25.86 5.88 6.11
C THR A 31 -25.91 4.37 5.85
N ASN A 32 -25.66 3.57 6.91
CA ASN A 32 -25.75 2.10 6.86
C ASN A 32 -27.19 1.58 6.71
N GLU A 33 -28.19 2.41 6.99
CA GLU A 33 -29.61 2.02 6.97
C GLU A 33 -30.29 2.26 5.62
N HIS A 34 -29.71 3.08 4.73
CA HIS A 34 -30.30 3.39 3.43
C HIS A 34 -29.64 2.56 2.31
N ARG A 35 -30.19 1.36 2.04
CA ARG A 35 -29.94 0.61 0.80
C ARG A 35 -31.11 0.85 -0.17
N THR A 36 -30.86 1.45 -1.33
CA THR A 36 -31.91 1.67 -2.33
C THR A 36 -32.38 0.38 -3.02
N GLY A 37 -31.59 -0.70 -2.89
CA GLY A 37 -31.83 -1.98 -3.57
C GLY A 37 -31.59 -1.94 -5.08
N ARG A 38 -31.19 -0.79 -5.64
CA ARG A 38 -30.87 -0.62 -7.06
C ARG A 38 -29.56 -1.32 -7.38
N THR A 39 -29.59 -2.17 -8.39
CA THR A 39 -28.47 -3.04 -8.73
C THR A 39 -28.07 -2.93 -10.18
N ALA A 40 -26.76 -3.01 -10.41
CA ALA A 40 -26.18 -3.31 -11.71
C ALA A 40 -25.74 -4.77 -11.72
N LEU A 41 -25.76 -5.37 -12.91
CA LEU A 41 -25.40 -6.77 -13.15
C LEU A 41 -24.32 -6.83 -14.25
N ILE A 42 -23.28 -7.61 -14.00
CA ILE A 42 -22.36 -8.09 -15.02
C ILE A 42 -22.36 -9.62 -14.97
N SER A 43 -22.58 -10.25 -16.11
CA SER A 43 -22.52 -11.70 -16.29
C SER A 43 -21.38 -12.06 -17.22
N PHE A 44 -20.71 -13.17 -16.93
CA PHE A 44 -19.66 -13.74 -17.77
C PHE A 44 -19.64 -15.25 -17.56
N ASP A 45 -19.34 -15.98 -18.62
CA ASP A 45 -19.22 -17.44 -18.57
C ASP A 45 -17.77 -17.81 -18.26
N LEU A 46 -17.58 -18.91 -17.52
CA LEU A 46 -16.28 -19.55 -17.41
C LEU A 46 -16.13 -20.46 -18.64
N ASP A 47 -14.96 -20.38 -19.28
CA ASP A 47 -14.64 -21.25 -20.42
C ASP A 47 -14.77 -22.73 -20.02
N GLU A 48 -15.04 -23.60 -21.00
CA GLU A 48 -15.23 -25.04 -20.77
C GLU A 48 -14.05 -25.68 -20.03
N ASN A 49 -12.83 -25.31 -20.39
CA ASN A 49 -11.61 -25.79 -19.73
C ASN A 49 -11.57 -25.40 -18.25
N ILE A 50 -11.87 -24.14 -17.92
CA ILE A 50 -11.87 -23.64 -16.53
C ILE A 50 -12.96 -24.34 -15.72
N SER A 51 -14.14 -24.51 -16.30
CA SER A 51 -15.26 -25.20 -15.66
C SER A 51 -14.90 -26.66 -15.36
N HIS A 52 -14.27 -27.35 -16.32
CA HIS A 52 -13.77 -28.72 -16.15
C HIS A 52 -12.67 -28.83 -15.09
N ASP A 53 -11.73 -27.88 -15.06
CA ASP A 53 -10.65 -27.85 -14.07
C ASP A 53 -11.19 -27.64 -12.66
N LEU A 54 -12.17 -26.75 -12.49
CA LEU A 54 -12.86 -26.56 -11.21
C LEU A 54 -13.61 -27.81 -10.77
N PHE A 55 -14.30 -28.50 -11.69
CA PHE A 55 -14.97 -29.76 -11.40
C PHE A 55 -13.98 -30.85 -10.96
N THR A 56 -12.88 -30.98 -11.68
CA THR A 56 -11.81 -31.93 -11.38
C THR A 56 -11.15 -31.61 -10.03
N CYS A 57 -10.88 -30.34 -9.76
CA CYS A 57 -10.34 -29.86 -8.49
C CYS A 57 -11.29 -30.16 -7.31
N ALA A 58 -12.59 -29.88 -7.47
CA ALA A 58 -13.60 -30.18 -6.45
C ALA A 58 -13.66 -31.69 -6.17
N SER A 59 -13.69 -32.51 -7.23
CA SER A 59 -13.72 -33.97 -7.15
C SER A 59 -12.47 -34.55 -6.49
N TYR A 60 -11.29 -34.07 -6.87
CA TYR A 60 -10.00 -34.50 -6.31
C TYR A 60 -9.89 -34.21 -4.81
N ASN A 61 -10.40 -33.08 -4.36
CA ASN A 61 -10.40 -32.68 -2.95
C ASN A 61 -11.61 -33.22 -2.17
N GLY A 62 -12.53 -33.96 -2.81
CA GLY A 62 -13.72 -34.51 -2.16
C GLY A 62 -14.71 -33.46 -1.66
N ILE A 63 -14.76 -32.29 -2.30
CA ILE A 63 -15.62 -31.16 -1.94
C ILE A 63 -16.61 -30.84 -3.07
N SER A 64 -17.67 -30.09 -2.76
CA SER A 64 -18.61 -29.62 -3.79
C SER A 64 -18.07 -28.42 -4.56
N LEU A 65 -18.51 -28.24 -5.81
CA LEU A 65 -18.24 -27.03 -6.60
C LEU A 65 -18.59 -25.73 -5.85
N ARG A 66 -19.69 -25.76 -5.10
CA ARG A 66 -20.11 -24.64 -4.24
C ARG A 66 -19.09 -24.31 -3.16
N GLN A 67 -18.51 -25.32 -2.49
CA GLN A 67 -17.48 -25.11 -1.46
C GLN A 67 -16.18 -24.59 -2.08
N LEU A 68 -15.77 -25.13 -3.23
CA LEU A 68 -14.59 -24.66 -3.97
C LEU A 68 -14.74 -23.20 -4.38
N THR A 69 -15.86 -22.85 -5.01
CA THR A 69 -16.13 -21.49 -5.49
C THR A 69 -16.34 -20.50 -4.35
N LEU A 70 -16.96 -20.91 -3.24
CA LEU A 70 -17.02 -20.12 -2.01
C LEU A 70 -15.60 -19.84 -1.46
N ALA A 71 -14.72 -20.85 -1.45
CA ALA A 71 -13.35 -20.67 -0.99
C ALA A 71 -12.55 -19.69 -1.86
N LEU A 72 -12.72 -19.76 -3.20
CA LEU A 72 -12.18 -18.77 -4.14
C LEU A 72 -12.76 -17.38 -3.86
N TYR A 73 -14.06 -17.28 -3.56
CA TYR A 73 -14.67 -16.01 -3.23
C TYR A 73 -14.10 -15.37 -1.95
N TYR A 74 -13.80 -16.16 -0.90
CA TYR A 74 -13.10 -15.63 0.28
C TYR A 74 -11.70 -15.11 -0.04
N ILE A 75 -10.95 -15.79 -0.92
CA ILE A 75 -9.63 -15.31 -1.37
C ILE A 75 -9.79 -13.99 -2.13
N PHE A 76 -10.79 -13.90 -3.01
CA PHE A 76 -11.10 -12.67 -3.73
C PHE A 76 -11.43 -11.53 -2.77
N LEU A 77 -12.33 -11.76 -1.80
CA LEU A 77 -12.71 -10.78 -0.79
C LEU A 77 -11.50 -10.27 -0.03
N PHE A 78 -10.67 -11.16 0.51
CA PHE A 78 -9.42 -10.79 1.19
C PHE A 78 -8.54 -9.86 0.35
N LYS A 79 -8.44 -10.12 -0.96
CA LYS A 79 -7.62 -9.32 -1.90
C LYS A 79 -8.23 -7.96 -2.19
N VAL A 80 -9.55 -7.86 -2.34
CA VAL A 80 -10.22 -6.59 -2.65
C VAL A 80 -10.46 -5.70 -1.42
N THR A 81 -10.45 -6.27 -0.21
CA THR A 81 -10.61 -5.53 1.06
C THR A 81 -9.27 -5.18 1.73
N ASP A 82 -8.19 -5.08 0.95
CA ASP A 82 -6.83 -4.75 1.43
C ASP A 82 -6.36 -5.63 2.62
N GLY A 83 -6.70 -6.92 2.58
CA GLY A 83 -6.23 -7.91 3.55
C GLY A 83 -7.09 -8.08 4.81
N GLU A 84 -8.34 -7.62 4.82
CA GLU A 84 -9.29 -7.90 5.92
C GLU A 84 -9.36 -9.40 6.23
N ARG A 85 -9.19 -9.76 7.51
CA ARG A 85 -9.09 -11.15 7.94
C ARG A 85 -10.35 -11.70 8.59
N ASP A 86 -11.27 -10.87 9.06
CA ASP A 86 -12.53 -11.33 9.62
C ASP A 86 -13.64 -11.10 8.59
N LEU A 87 -13.89 -12.12 7.77
CA LEU A 87 -14.80 -12.03 6.63
C LEU A 87 -16.11 -12.73 6.96
N CYS A 88 -17.23 -12.01 6.92
CA CYS A 88 -18.57 -12.59 7.07
C CYS A 88 -19.36 -12.45 5.76
N VAL A 89 -19.67 -13.58 5.14
CA VAL A 89 -20.35 -13.66 3.85
C VAL A 89 -21.75 -14.22 4.05
N GLY A 90 -22.77 -13.54 3.54
CA GLY A 90 -24.11 -14.11 3.46
C GLY A 90 -24.14 -15.20 2.42
N MET A 91 -24.77 -16.34 2.70
CA MET A 91 -25.06 -17.35 1.69
C MET A 91 -26.56 -17.54 1.55
N ASN A 92 -27.07 -17.36 0.33
CA ASN A 92 -28.45 -17.69 0.02
C ASN A 92 -28.63 -19.20 0.03
N ILE A 93 -29.68 -19.66 0.70
CA ILE A 93 -30.04 -21.08 0.78
C ILE A 93 -31.52 -21.25 0.46
N ASN A 94 -31.82 -22.27 -0.35
CA ASN A 94 -33.18 -22.72 -0.57
C ASN A 94 -33.59 -23.58 0.63
N ASN A 95 -34.33 -23.02 1.60
CA ASN A 95 -34.67 -23.68 2.86
C ASN A 95 -35.83 -24.69 2.71
N ARG A 96 -35.90 -25.38 1.57
CA ARG A 96 -36.81 -26.52 1.32
C ARG A 96 -36.14 -27.83 1.75
N TYR A 97 -35.68 -27.87 3.00
CA TYR A 97 -34.96 -29.00 3.60
C TYR A 97 -35.81 -30.26 3.78
N ARG A 98 -37.14 -30.11 3.71
CA ARG A 98 -38.14 -31.18 3.78
C ARG A 98 -38.76 -31.43 2.41
N SER A 99 -38.97 -32.69 2.06
CA SER A 99 -39.54 -33.06 0.75
C SER A 99 -40.94 -32.47 0.54
N GLU A 100 -41.72 -32.35 1.61
CA GLU A 100 -43.06 -31.76 1.62
C GLU A 100 -43.04 -30.27 1.25
N LEU A 101 -41.92 -29.57 1.49
CA LEU A 101 -41.78 -28.16 1.17
C LEU A 101 -41.45 -27.92 -0.30
N LYS A 102 -41.07 -28.95 -1.07
CA LYS A 102 -40.62 -28.77 -2.47
C LYS A 102 -41.74 -28.31 -3.40
N THR A 103 -42.98 -28.71 -3.13
CA THR A 103 -44.15 -28.43 -3.98
C THR A 103 -44.97 -27.22 -3.51
N ILE A 104 -44.64 -26.65 -2.35
CA ILE A 104 -45.38 -25.53 -1.76
C ILE A 104 -44.98 -24.21 -2.42
N ILE A 105 -45.94 -23.45 -2.91
CA ILE A 105 -45.71 -22.07 -3.35
C ILE A 105 -45.54 -21.18 -2.11
N GLY A 106 -44.39 -20.51 -1.98
CA GLY A 106 -44.06 -19.66 -0.84
C GLY A 106 -42.60 -19.22 -0.85
N LEU A 107 -42.27 -18.23 -0.02
CA LEU A 107 -40.89 -17.76 0.20
C LEU A 107 -40.23 -18.64 1.27
N PHE A 108 -39.31 -19.48 0.82
CA PHE A 108 -38.50 -20.36 1.69
C PHE A 108 -37.03 -20.01 1.64
N ASP A 109 -36.64 -18.94 0.95
CA ASP A 109 -35.23 -18.56 0.90
C ASP A 109 -34.83 -18.05 2.28
N ASN A 110 -33.67 -18.51 2.75
CA ASN A 110 -33.04 -17.99 3.94
C ASN A 110 -31.62 -17.55 3.57
N ILE A 111 -31.05 -16.69 4.41
CA ILE A 111 -29.65 -16.28 4.30
C ILE A 111 -28.98 -16.76 5.58
N ILE A 112 -27.78 -17.34 5.46
CA ILE A 112 -26.97 -17.70 6.62
C ILE A 112 -25.63 -16.96 6.58
N PRO A 113 -25.15 -16.44 7.72
CA PRO A 113 -23.86 -15.79 7.79
C PRO A 113 -22.75 -16.85 7.89
N LEU A 114 -21.82 -16.84 6.94
CA LEU A 114 -20.62 -17.66 6.98
C LEU A 114 -19.46 -16.76 7.40
N ARG A 115 -18.95 -16.95 8.61
CA ARG A 115 -17.82 -16.16 9.14
C ARG A 115 -16.54 -16.96 9.06
N CYS A 116 -15.54 -16.42 8.38
CA CYS A 116 -14.22 -17.00 8.25
C CYS A 116 -13.13 -16.02 8.72
N HIS A 117 -12.34 -16.46 9.70
CA HIS A 117 -11.05 -15.82 10.00
C HIS A 117 -10.00 -16.22 8.96
N PHE A 118 -9.85 -15.42 7.91
CA PHE A 118 -8.95 -15.68 6.80
C PHE A 118 -7.47 -15.65 7.24
N ASN A 119 -6.72 -16.69 6.92
CA ASN A 119 -5.29 -16.77 7.17
C ASN A 119 -4.53 -16.89 5.84
N PRO A 120 -3.86 -15.82 5.38
CA PRO A 120 -3.22 -15.78 4.06
C PRO A 120 -2.06 -16.77 3.89
N ASN A 121 -1.53 -17.33 4.98
CA ASN A 121 -0.40 -18.25 4.96
C ASN A 121 -0.82 -19.71 4.88
N LEU A 122 -2.12 -20.02 4.93
CA LEU A 122 -2.59 -21.39 4.72
C LEU A 122 -2.33 -21.83 3.29
N SER A 123 -2.07 -23.13 3.12
CA SER A 123 -2.07 -23.70 1.79
C SER A 123 -3.47 -23.68 1.20
N PHE A 124 -3.59 -23.76 -0.13
CA PHE A 124 -4.89 -23.81 -0.78
C PHE A 124 -5.76 -24.97 -0.27
N GLN A 125 -5.17 -26.16 -0.07
CA GLN A 125 -5.88 -27.32 0.46
C GLN A 125 -6.39 -27.10 1.89
N GLN A 126 -5.56 -26.50 2.76
CA GLN A 126 -5.97 -26.18 4.13
C GLN A 126 -7.11 -25.16 4.18
N HIS A 127 -7.06 -24.16 3.30
CA HIS A 127 -8.13 -23.18 3.15
C HIS A 127 -9.43 -23.83 2.65
N LEU A 128 -9.36 -24.70 1.63
CA LEU A 128 -10.52 -25.46 1.15
C LEU A 128 -11.16 -26.29 2.25
N GLN A 129 -10.36 -27.04 3.02
CA GLN A 129 -10.87 -27.86 4.12
C GLN A 129 -11.57 -26.98 5.17
N LYS A 130 -10.96 -25.86 5.54
CA LYS A 130 -11.55 -24.90 6.50
C LYS A 130 -12.90 -24.36 6.02
N ILE A 131 -13.00 -23.96 4.75
CA ILE A 131 -14.25 -23.45 4.18
C ILE A 131 -15.29 -24.57 4.08
N SER A 132 -14.91 -25.78 3.68
CA SER A 132 -15.78 -26.95 3.62
C SER A 132 -16.38 -27.29 4.99
N ASP A 133 -15.55 -27.31 6.04
CA ASP A 133 -15.99 -27.63 7.41
C ASP A 133 -16.89 -26.55 8.00
N MET A 134 -16.54 -25.28 7.79
CA MET A 134 -17.37 -24.13 8.17
C MET A 134 -18.74 -24.20 7.50
N GLU A 135 -18.75 -24.37 6.18
CA GLU A 135 -19.97 -24.40 5.39
C GLU A 135 -20.85 -25.59 5.79
N ARG A 136 -20.28 -26.80 5.93
CA ARG A 136 -21.02 -28.01 6.34
C ARG A 136 -21.67 -27.84 7.71
N SER A 137 -20.94 -27.31 8.68
CA SER A 137 -21.45 -27.09 10.04
C SER A 137 -22.57 -26.04 10.06
N SER A 138 -22.43 -24.98 9.28
CA SER A 138 -23.46 -23.94 9.13
C SER A 138 -24.73 -24.46 8.46
N MET A 139 -24.62 -25.40 7.52
CA MET A 139 -25.78 -26.00 6.87
C MET A 139 -26.64 -26.85 7.81
N GLU A 140 -26.07 -27.43 8.87
CA GLU A 140 -26.85 -28.20 9.86
C GLU A 140 -27.90 -27.32 10.56
N PHE A 141 -27.59 -26.04 10.77
CA PHE A 141 -28.44 -25.07 11.46
C PHE A 141 -29.06 -24.02 10.53
N SER A 142 -29.10 -24.32 9.23
CA SER A 142 -29.54 -23.42 8.17
C SER A 142 -31.03 -23.04 8.23
N TYR A 143 -31.81 -23.80 9.01
CA TYR A 143 -33.24 -23.57 9.19
C TYR A 143 -33.57 -22.38 10.10
N LEU A 144 -32.60 -21.88 10.88
CA LEU A 144 -32.83 -20.73 11.77
C LEU A 144 -32.88 -19.43 10.93
N PRO A 145 -33.97 -18.63 11.00
CA PRO A 145 -34.06 -17.39 10.25
C PRO A 145 -32.97 -16.40 10.62
N LEU A 146 -32.51 -15.64 9.63
CA LEU A 146 -31.45 -14.65 9.80
C LEU A 146 -31.73 -13.64 10.93
N ASP A 147 -32.95 -13.10 11.00
CA ASP A 147 -33.35 -12.16 12.07
C ASP A 147 -33.22 -12.77 13.47
N ARG A 148 -33.50 -14.08 13.60
CA ARG A 148 -33.33 -14.81 14.87
C ARG A 148 -31.88 -15.08 15.22
N ILE A 149 -30.99 -15.14 14.22
CA ILE A 149 -29.55 -15.18 14.45
C ILE A 149 -29.12 -13.82 15.03
N PHE A 150 -29.64 -12.70 14.52
CA PHE A 150 -29.25 -11.36 14.97
C PHE A 150 -29.88 -10.89 16.27
N ASP A 151 -31.10 -11.33 16.59
CA ASP A 151 -31.72 -11.09 17.89
C ASP A 151 -30.80 -11.49 19.08
N GLN A 152 -29.83 -12.38 18.84
CA GLN A 152 -28.88 -12.88 19.83
C GLN A 152 -27.65 -11.96 20.02
N HIS A 153 -27.49 -10.93 19.20
CA HIS A 153 -26.35 -10.01 19.20
C HIS A 153 -26.81 -8.54 19.29
N PRO A 154 -26.99 -8.00 20.52
CA PRO A 154 -27.45 -6.62 20.71
C PRO A 154 -26.50 -5.62 20.02
N GLY A 155 -27.05 -4.73 19.17
CA GLY A 155 -26.28 -3.76 18.39
C GLY A 155 -26.01 -4.16 16.94
N SER A 156 -26.40 -5.37 16.51
CA SER A 156 -26.37 -5.76 15.10
C SER A 156 -27.42 -5.01 14.30
N SER A 157 -27.02 -4.39 13.20
CA SER A 157 -27.96 -3.91 12.17
C SER A 157 -28.19 -5.00 11.13
N SER A 158 -29.37 -5.09 10.54
CA SER A 158 -29.65 -5.99 9.40
C SER A 158 -28.73 -5.72 8.19
N SER A 159 -28.06 -4.57 8.16
CA SER A 159 -27.12 -4.15 7.12
C SER A 159 -25.71 -4.74 7.24
N PHE A 160 -25.37 -5.48 8.29
CA PHE A 160 -23.98 -5.94 8.52
C PHE A 160 -23.44 -6.87 7.41
N LEU A 161 -24.28 -7.68 6.77
CA LEU A 161 -23.88 -8.39 5.55
C LEU A 161 -23.87 -7.40 4.40
N SER A 162 -22.67 -6.95 4.04
CA SER A 162 -22.45 -6.20 2.79
C SER A 162 -22.23 -7.11 1.60
N VAL A 163 -21.80 -8.36 1.81
CA VAL A 163 -21.45 -9.29 0.73
C VAL A 163 -22.26 -10.58 0.79
N CYS A 164 -22.56 -11.14 -0.38
CA CYS A 164 -23.30 -12.39 -0.49
C CYS A 164 -22.71 -13.33 -1.57
N PHE A 165 -22.86 -14.62 -1.32
CA PHE A 165 -22.52 -15.71 -2.21
C PHE A 165 -23.78 -16.52 -2.52
N ASP A 166 -24.02 -16.74 -3.81
CA ASP A 166 -25.12 -17.54 -4.32
C ASP A 166 -24.59 -18.63 -5.24
N PHE A 167 -25.16 -19.82 -5.13
CA PHE A 167 -24.79 -20.96 -5.96
C PHE A 167 -26.04 -21.74 -6.36
N GLY A 168 -26.28 -21.84 -7.65
CA GLY A 168 -27.39 -22.58 -8.23
C GLY A 168 -26.93 -23.67 -9.19
N SER A 169 -27.74 -24.72 -9.31
CA SER A 169 -27.55 -25.75 -10.33
C SER A 169 -28.84 -25.94 -11.11
N ASN A 170 -28.80 -25.87 -12.44
CA ASN A 170 -29.98 -26.05 -13.29
C ASN A 170 -29.97 -27.47 -13.87
N GLN A 171 -31.03 -28.24 -13.62
CA GLN A 171 -31.12 -29.64 -14.07
C GLN A 171 -31.72 -29.84 -15.47
N ASN A 172 -32.24 -28.83 -16.16
CA ASN A 172 -33.07 -29.06 -17.36
C ASN A 172 -32.78 -28.20 -18.60
N GLY A 173 -31.77 -27.31 -18.63
CA GLY A 173 -31.61 -26.31 -19.72
C GLY A 173 -32.77 -25.31 -19.88
N ILE A 174 -33.84 -25.54 -19.10
CA ILE A 174 -35.03 -24.75 -18.87
C ILE A 174 -34.71 -24.03 -17.57
N SER A 175 -34.58 -22.70 -17.62
CA SER A 175 -34.54 -21.90 -16.39
C SER A 175 -35.74 -22.31 -15.54
N GLN A 176 -35.63 -22.37 -14.21
CA GLN A 176 -36.72 -22.80 -13.31
C GLN A 176 -38.09 -22.11 -13.55
N ASN A 177 -38.09 -21.03 -14.32
CA ASN A 177 -39.24 -20.22 -14.67
C ASN A 177 -39.77 -20.45 -16.11
N ASP A 178 -39.03 -21.16 -16.98
CA ASP A 178 -39.45 -21.42 -18.36
C ASP A 178 -40.58 -22.46 -18.37
N LEU A 179 -41.77 -22.05 -18.82
CA LEU A 179 -42.96 -22.87 -18.91
C LEU A 179 -43.00 -23.55 -20.29
N MET A 180 -42.94 -24.87 -20.32
CA MET A 180 -43.16 -25.61 -21.57
C MET A 180 -44.65 -25.70 -21.88
N VAL A 181 -45.06 -25.20 -23.05
CA VAL A 181 -46.41 -25.39 -23.60
C VAL A 181 -46.26 -26.11 -24.94
N GLY A 182 -46.49 -27.42 -24.95
CA GLY A 182 -46.21 -28.29 -26.11
C GLY A 182 -44.72 -28.40 -26.39
N VAL A 183 -44.30 -28.04 -27.61
CA VAL A 183 -42.87 -27.96 -28.03
C VAL A 183 -42.28 -26.55 -27.85
N THR A 184 -43.05 -25.61 -27.31
CA THR A 184 -42.66 -24.21 -27.19
C THR A 184 -42.25 -23.88 -25.76
N SER A 185 -41.06 -23.32 -25.60
CA SER A 185 -40.57 -22.77 -24.35
C SER A 185 -41.10 -21.34 -24.15
N LEU A 186 -41.98 -21.13 -23.18
CA LEU A 186 -42.37 -19.80 -22.74
C LEU A 186 -41.39 -19.33 -21.67
N ARG A 187 -40.59 -18.32 -22.01
CA ARG A 187 -39.73 -17.64 -21.04
C ARG A 187 -40.50 -16.51 -20.36
N PRO A 188 -40.66 -16.49 -19.04
CA PRO A 188 -41.23 -15.35 -18.37
C PRO A 188 -40.33 -14.13 -18.54
N LEU A 189 -40.90 -13.09 -19.12
CA LEU A 189 -40.31 -11.75 -19.15
C LEU A 189 -40.40 -11.15 -17.74
N PHE A 190 -39.32 -11.27 -16.98
CA PHE A 190 -39.19 -10.55 -15.71
C PHE A 190 -38.80 -9.10 -15.98
N GLY A 191 -39.79 -8.20 -15.86
CA GLY A 191 -39.61 -6.75 -15.95
C GLY A 191 -40.36 -6.13 -17.12
N LEU A 192 -41.50 -5.49 -16.84
CA LEU A 192 -42.16 -4.58 -17.77
C LEU A 192 -41.41 -3.23 -17.91
N ASN A 193 -40.23 -3.10 -17.33
CA ASN A 193 -39.40 -1.89 -17.37
C ASN A 193 -38.07 -2.18 -18.08
N ASN A 194 -38.11 -2.43 -19.38
CA ASN A 194 -36.90 -2.49 -20.22
C ASN A 194 -36.24 -1.10 -20.41
N GLU A 195 -36.74 -0.04 -19.76
CA GLU A 195 -36.20 1.31 -19.85
C GLU A 195 -35.29 1.73 -18.67
N SER A 196 -35.23 0.95 -17.59
CA SER A 196 -34.31 1.23 -16.49
C SER A 196 -33.14 0.24 -16.52
N GLU A 197 -31.90 0.74 -16.66
CA GLU A 197 -30.65 -0.04 -16.55
C GLU A 197 -30.50 -0.80 -15.21
N TYR A 198 -31.40 -0.57 -14.24
CA TYR A 198 -31.28 -1.02 -12.86
C TYR A 198 -32.45 -1.92 -12.43
N LYS A 199 -32.13 -3.05 -11.81
CA LYS A 199 -33.12 -3.94 -11.17
C LYS A 199 -33.15 -3.68 -9.66
N ILE A 200 -34.34 -3.72 -9.05
CA ILE A 200 -34.50 -3.75 -7.60
C ILE A 200 -34.50 -5.22 -7.18
N SER A 201 -33.34 -5.75 -6.75
CA SER A 201 -33.25 -7.19 -6.47
C SER A 201 -32.17 -7.65 -5.48
N ASN A 202 -31.25 -6.79 -5.03
CA ASN A 202 -30.18 -7.22 -4.13
C ASN A 202 -30.19 -6.40 -2.84
N GLN A 203 -30.21 -7.09 -1.70
CA GLN A 203 -30.12 -6.47 -0.37
C GLN A 203 -28.66 -6.27 0.08
N PHE A 204 -27.69 -6.73 -0.73
CA PHE A 204 -26.25 -6.67 -0.46
C PHE A 204 -25.56 -5.64 -1.35
N ASP A 205 -24.39 -5.19 -0.92
CA ASP A 205 -23.58 -4.22 -1.66
C ASP A 205 -22.86 -4.90 -2.83
N PHE A 206 -22.47 -6.16 -2.64
CA PHE A 206 -21.80 -6.99 -3.63
C PHE A 206 -22.25 -8.44 -3.47
N THR A 207 -22.78 -9.04 -4.54
CA THR A 207 -23.13 -10.46 -4.57
C THR A 207 -22.45 -11.12 -5.75
N ILE A 208 -21.82 -12.27 -5.51
CA ILE A 208 -21.41 -13.17 -6.58
C ILE A 208 -22.38 -14.35 -6.64
N SER A 209 -22.93 -14.63 -7.81
CA SER A 209 -23.80 -15.77 -8.08
C SER A 209 -23.15 -16.65 -9.14
N ILE A 210 -23.01 -17.93 -8.84
CA ILE A 210 -22.43 -18.93 -9.74
C ILE A 210 -23.50 -19.95 -10.07
N LYS A 211 -23.67 -20.25 -11.36
CA LYS A 211 -24.62 -21.24 -11.85
C LYS A 211 -23.90 -22.34 -12.58
N HIS A 212 -24.17 -23.58 -12.19
CA HIS A 212 -23.73 -24.77 -12.89
C HIS A 212 -24.86 -25.28 -13.78
N ASP A 213 -24.61 -25.31 -15.09
CA ASP A 213 -25.45 -26.05 -16.03
C ASP A 213 -25.00 -27.52 -16.01
N ILE A 214 -25.86 -28.40 -15.51
CA ILE A 214 -25.53 -29.82 -15.33
C ILE A 214 -25.48 -30.56 -16.69
N ILE A 215 -26.05 -30.01 -17.76
CA ILE A 215 -26.07 -30.65 -19.07
C ILE A 215 -24.77 -30.36 -19.82
N THR A 216 -24.33 -29.10 -19.81
CA THR A 216 -23.10 -28.68 -20.50
C THR A 216 -21.86 -28.75 -19.60
N ASP A 217 -22.04 -28.99 -18.30
CA ASP A 217 -21.02 -28.87 -17.26
C ASP A 217 -20.32 -27.49 -17.24
N GLN A 218 -21.00 -26.47 -17.75
CA GLN A 218 -20.47 -25.12 -17.80
C GLN A 218 -20.87 -24.31 -16.56
N LEU A 219 -19.93 -23.51 -16.06
CA LEU A 219 -20.17 -22.55 -15.01
C LEU A 219 -20.36 -21.14 -15.59
N SER A 220 -21.42 -20.45 -15.16
CA SER A 220 -21.65 -19.04 -15.44
C SER A 220 -21.62 -18.22 -14.16
N CYS A 221 -21.04 -17.04 -14.22
CA CYS A 221 -20.89 -16.12 -13.09
C CYS A 221 -21.70 -14.84 -13.33
N ALA A 222 -22.28 -14.32 -12.26
CA ALA A 222 -22.99 -13.05 -12.25
C ALA A 222 -22.59 -12.26 -11.01
N ILE A 223 -22.15 -11.02 -11.21
CA ILE A 223 -21.85 -10.07 -10.13
C ILE A 223 -22.93 -9.01 -10.09
N TYR A 224 -23.58 -8.89 -8.93
CA TYR A 224 -24.56 -7.86 -8.63
C TYR A 224 -23.95 -6.87 -7.64
N THR A 225 -24.01 -5.58 -7.94
CA THR A 225 -23.54 -4.55 -7.01
C THR A 225 -24.56 -3.44 -6.82
N SER A 226 -24.45 -2.73 -5.69
CA SER A 226 -25.21 -1.50 -5.46
C SER A 226 -24.68 -0.37 -6.36
N VAL A 227 -25.58 0.21 -7.15
CA VAL A 227 -25.29 1.34 -8.06
C VAL A 227 -24.99 2.63 -7.30
N ASP A 228 -25.35 2.67 -6.01
CA ASP A 228 -25.06 3.79 -5.12
C ASP A 228 -23.59 3.79 -4.70
N LEU A 229 -22.90 2.66 -4.80
CA LEU A 229 -21.55 2.45 -4.28
C LEU A 229 -20.52 2.14 -5.36
N PHE A 230 -20.93 1.46 -6.43
CA PHE A 230 -20.05 1.01 -7.50
C PHE A 230 -20.41 1.65 -8.85
N SER A 231 -19.38 2.04 -9.58
CA SER A 231 -19.43 2.39 -10.99
C SER A 231 -19.32 1.14 -11.86
N LYS A 232 -19.83 1.24 -13.10
CA LYS A 232 -19.73 0.16 -14.08
C LYS A 232 -18.28 -0.27 -14.33
N ALA A 233 -17.35 0.68 -14.41
CA ALA A 233 -15.93 0.41 -14.66
C ALA A 233 -15.28 -0.40 -13.52
N SER A 234 -15.60 -0.07 -12.26
CA SER A 234 -15.09 -0.82 -11.10
C SER A 234 -15.69 -2.22 -11.05
N MET A 235 -16.96 -2.39 -11.40
CA MET A 235 -17.57 -3.72 -11.52
C MET A 235 -16.90 -4.57 -12.60
N GLU A 236 -16.67 -4.03 -13.80
CA GLU A 236 -15.98 -4.72 -14.90
C GLU A 236 -14.57 -5.12 -14.48
N THR A 237 -13.86 -4.24 -13.79
CA THR A 237 -12.54 -4.53 -13.24
C THR A 237 -12.61 -5.66 -12.22
N MET A 238 -13.54 -5.63 -11.27
CA MET A 238 -13.73 -6.69 -10.28
C MET A 238 -14.07 -8.04 -10.92
N ALA A 239 -14.93 -8.05 -11.95
CA ALA A 239 -15.27 -9.25 -12.70
C ALA A 239 -14.04 -9.85 -13.39
N ASN A 240 -13.28 -9.03 -14.11
CA ASN A 240 -12.06 -9.46 -14.79
C ASN A 240 -11.01 -9.97 -13.79
N ARG A 241 -10.84 -9.30 -12.65
CA ARG A 241 -9.90 -9.74 -11.59
C ARG A 241 -10.33 -11.05 -10.96
N PHE A 242 -11.63 -11.25 -10.72
CA PHE A 242 -12.15 -12.53 -10.21
C PHE A 242 -11.89 -13.65 -11.22
N LEU A 243 -12.24 -13.45 -12.49
CA LEU A 243 -12.00 -14.42 -13.57
C LEU A 243 -10.51 -14.77 -13.69
N HIS A 244 -9.62 -13.77 -13.70
CA HIS A 244 -8.18 -13.98 -13.78
C HIS A 244 -7.63 -14.77 -12.59
N MET A 245 -8.14 -14.50 -11.38
CA MET A 245 -7.77 -15.23 -10.18
C MET A 245 -8.25 -16.69 -10.23
N VAL A 246 -9.47 -16.94 -10.73
CA VAL A 246 -9.99 -18.30 -10.93
C VAL A 246 -9.15 -19.06 -11.95
N GLN A 247 -8.82 -18.46 -13.09
CA GLN A 247 -7.92 -19.03 -14.09
C GLN A 247 -6.56 -19.39 -13.50
N SER A 248 -5.95 -18.45 -12.76
CA SER A 248 -4.68 -18.66 -12.07
C SER A 248 -4.75 -19.78 -11.02
N ALA A 249 -5.91 -19.97 -10.39
CA ALA A 249 -6.14 -21.07 -9.46
C ALA A 249 -6.27 -22.43 -10.16
N CYS A 250 -6.81 -22.47 -11.38
CA CYS A 250 -6.96 -23.69 -12.19
C CYS A 250 -5.64 -24.14 -12.83
N ASP A 251 -4.88 -23.22 -13.43
CA ASP A 251 -3.62 -23.49 -14.16
C ASP A 251 -2.55 -24.19 -13.28
N ILE A 252 -2.69 -24.08 -11.96
CA ILE A 252 -1.71 -24.53 -10.98
C ILE A 252 -2.30 -25.62 -10.09
N THR A 253 -3.41 -26.28 -10.47
CA THR A 253 -4.12 -27.29 -9.65
C THR A 253 -3.27 -28.48 -9.18
N ASN A 254 -2.13 -28.77 -9.81
CA ASN A 254 -1.15 -29.75 -9.30
C ASN A 254 -0.09 -29.19 -8.31
N SER A 255 0.12 -27.87 -8.28
CA SER A 255 1.17 -27.21 -7.46
C SER A 255 0.59 -26.29 -6.36
N LEU A 256 -0.66 -25.85 -6.46
CA LEU A 256 -1.29 -24.97 -5.47
C LEU A 256 -1.65 -25.65 -4.16
N ALA A 257 -1.83 -26.97 -4.14
CA ALA A 257 -2.19 -27.68 -2.90
C ALA A 257 -1.21 -27.38 -1.75
N THR A 258 0.06 -27.12 -2.08
CA THR A 258 1.14 -26.80 -1.13
C THR A 258 1.50 -25.31 -1.07
N ARG A 259 1.13 -24.50 -2.05
CA ARG A 259 1.41 -23.06 -2.07
C ARG A 259 0.46 -22.28 -1.17
N ALA A 260 0.94 -21.17 -0.62
CA ALA A 260 0.13 -20.29 0.20
C ALA A 260 -0.92 -19.55 -0.64
N ILE A 261 -2.13 -19.39 -0.11
CA ILE A 261 -3.23 -18.71 -0.82
C ILE A 261 -2.93 -17.23 -1.12
N ASN A 262 -2.00 -16.60 -0.40
CA ASN A 262 -1.58 -15.23 -0.67
C ASN A 262 -0.82 -15.06 -1.99
N GLU A 263 -0.29 -16.14 -2.57
CA GLU A 263 0.43 -16.10 -3.85
C GLU A 263 -0.51 -15.98 -5.05
N LEU A 264 -1.81 -16.23 -4.87
CA LEU A 264 -2.82 -15.97 -5.89
C LEU A 264 -2.95 -14.47 -6.12
N SER A 265 -2.65 -14.05 -7.35
CA SER A 265 -2.75 -12.66 -7.77
C SER A 265 -4.13 -12.39 -8.36
N THR A 266 -4.71 -11.25 -8.00
CA THR A 266 -5.86 -10.67 -8.68
C THR A 266 -5.44 -9.61 -9.69
N ALA A 267 -4.16 -9.25 -9.75
CA ALA A 267 -3.67 -8.21 -10.64
C ALA A 267 -3.68 -8.70 -12.08
N LEU A 268 -4.40 -8.00 -12.95
CA LEU A 268 -4.52 -8.34 -14.36
C LEU A 268 -3.16 -8.23 -15.07
N PRO A 269 -2.93 -8.96 -16.17
CA PRO A 269 -1.68 -8.87 -16.93
C PRO A 269 -1.31 -7.43 -17.34
N THR A 270 -2.30 -6.62 -17.73
CA THR A 270 -2.10 -5.20 -18.07
C THR A 270 -1.67 -4.37 -16.86
N GLU A 271 -2.21 -4.66 -15.67
CA GLU A 271 -1.84 -4.00 -14.42
C GLU A 271 -0.41 -4.39 -13.99
N GLN A 272 -0.03 -5.66 -14.18
CA GLN A 272 1.33 -6.13 -13.92
C GLN A 272 2.35 -5.44 -14.85
N LEU A 273 2.02 -5.29 -16.14
CA LEU A 273 2.85 -4.53 -17.08
C LEU A 273 2.94 -3.04 -16.70
N LEU A 274 1.83 -2.43 -16.23
CA LEU A 274 1.85 -1.07 -15.73
C LEU A 274 2.78 -0.94 -14.51
N MET A 275 2.66 -1.83 -13.53
CA MET A 275 3.54 -1.86 -12.35
C MET A 275 5.01 -2.00 -12.75
N GLN A 276 5.32 -2.85 -13.73
CA GLN A 276 6.69 -3.00 -14.25
C GLN A 276 7.17 -1.73 -14.95
N SER A 277 6.36 -1.13 -15.82
CA SER A 277 6.73 0.07 -16.57
C SER A 277 6.95 1.29 -15.67
N VAL A 278 6.14 1.48 -14.62
CA VAL A 278 6.30 2.56 -13.65
C VAL A 278 7.55 2.34 -12.78
N ASN A 279 7.87 1.10 -12.43
CA ASN A 279 9.02 0.77 -11.57
C ASN A 279 10.32 0.54 -12.34
N ASN A 280 10.32 0.53 -13.68
CA ASN A 280 11.50 0.39 -14.51
C ASN A 280 12.34 1.69 -14.54
N THR A 281 12.83 2.08 -13.38
CA THR A 281 13.60 3.33 -13.13
C THR A 281 15.10 3.05 -12.96
N ALA A 282 15.54 1.82 -13.21
CA ALA A 282 16.95 1.46 -13.12
C ALA A 282 17.76 2.22 -14.16
N THR A 283 18.65 3.10 -13.71
CA THR A 283 19.63 3.77 -14.57
C THR A 283 21.01 3.15 -14.37
N GLN A 284 21.84 3.14 -15.42
CA GLN A 284 23.26 2.71 -15.33
C GLN A 284 24.14 3.77 -14.63
N THR A 285 23.55 4.77 -13.97
CA THR A 285 24.29 5.88 -13.38
C THR A 285 25.08 5.39 -12.16
N SER A 286 26.40 5.32 -12.32
CA SER A 286 27.33 5.12 -11.21
C SER A 286 27.71 6.47 -10.63
N PHE A 287 27.83 6.54 -9.31
CA PHE A 287 28.34 7.70 -8.57
C PHE A 287 29.66 7.30 -7.90
N PRO A 288 30.77 7.24 -8.65
CA PRO A 288 32.06 6.79 -8.11
C PRO A 288 32.72 7.84 -7.21
N THR A 289 32.31 9.11 -7.33
CA THR A 289 32.87 10.27 -6.63
C THR A 289 31.90 10.82 -5.58
N CYS A 290 32.45 11.51 -4.58
CA CYS A 290 31.65 12.26 -3.59
C CYS A 290 31.37 13.68 -4.09
N LEU A 291 30.35 14.33 -3.53
CA LEU A 291 29.89 15.65 -3.97
C LEU A 291 31.00 16.71 -4.06
N HIS A 292 31.91 16.75 -3.08
CA HIS A 292 33.01 17.72 -3.09
C HIS A 292 34.04 17.46 -4.20
N HIS A 293 34.21 16.23 -4.69
CA HIS A 293 35.08 15.95 -5.84
C HIS A 293 34.48 16.56 -7.12
N ASP A 294 33.18 16.35 -7.33
CA ASP A 294 32.46 16.93 -8.46
C ASP A 294 32.45 18.47 -8.37
N PHE A 295 32.33 19.02 -7.16
CA PHE A 295 32.44 20.46 -6.90
C PHE A 295 33.81 21.01 -7.30
N VAL A 296 34.92 20.38 -6.89
CA VAL A 296 36.29 20.81 -7.28
C VAL A 296 36.47 20.82 -8.79
N GLN A 297 35.92 19.82 -9.49
CA GLN A 297 35.94 19.80 -10.96
C GLN A 297 35.22 21.03 -11.53
N ARG A 298 34.04 21.39 -11.00
CA ARG A 298 33.30 22.59 -11.44
C ARG A 298 34.02 23.89 -11.13
N VAL A 299 34.71 23.98 -10.00
CA VAL A 299 35.53 25.15 -9.66
C VAL A 299 36.68 25.32 -10.66
N THR A 300 37.27 24.22 -11.11
CA THR A 300 38.33 24.24 -12.12
C THR A 300 37.82 24.71 -13.49
N GLU A 301 36.61 24.29 -13.87
CA GLU A 301 35.97 24.67 -15.13
C GLU A 301 35.47 26.12 -15.13
N TYR A 302 34.94 26.61 -13.99
CA TYR A 302 34.24 27.90 -13.90
C TYR A 302 34.61 28.73 -12.65
N PRO A 303 35.89 29.06 -12.43
CA PRO A 303 36.35 29.62 -11.15
C PRO A 303 35.70 30.96 -10.79
N GLN A 304 35.43 31.80 -11.79
CA GLN A 304 34.91 33.18 -11.60
C GLN A 304 33.39 33.28 -11.76
N LYS A 305 32.67 32.18 -12.00
CA LYS A 305 31.20 32.22 -12.00
C LYS A 305 30.68 32.33 -10.58
N LEU A 306 29.55 33.03 -10.40
CA LEU A 306 28.84 33.06 -9.12
C LEU A 306 28.36 31.65 -8.77
N ALA A 307 28.70 31.19 -7.57
CA ALA A 307 28.26 29.91 -7.01
C ALA A 307 27.08 30.11 -6.05
N VAL A 308 27.15 31.15 -5.22
CA VAL A 308 26.21 31.42 -4.13
C VAL A 308 25.88 32.91 -4.08
N GLU A 309 24.61 33.25 -3.94
CA GLU A 309 24.15 34.64 -3.75
C GLU A 309 23.07 34.68 -2.66
N LEU A 310 23.15 35.70 -1.80
CA LEU A 310 22.13 36.07 -0.84
C LEU A 310 22.11 37.59 -0.71
N ASP A 311 21.00 38.22 -1.11
CA ASP A 311 20.83 39.67 -1.15
C ASP A 311 21.98 40.35 -1.93
N GLU A 312 22.76 41.22 -1.30
CA GLU A 312 23.91 41.91 -1.92
C GLU A 312 25.23 41.15 -1.79
N GLN A 313 25.24 40.01 -1.09
CA GLN A 313 26.42 39.19 -0.89
C GLN A 313 26.48 38.06 -1.92
N SER A 314 27.66 37.78 -2.45
CA SER A 314 27.87 36.65 -3.34
C SER A 314 29.28 36.07 -3.22
N LEU A 315 29.42 34.80 -3.58
CA LEU A 315 30.71 34.13 -3.73
C LEU A 315 30.78 33.46 -5.11
N THR A 316 31.92 33.61 -5.77
CA THR A 316 32.29 32.80 -6.92
C THR A 316 32.61 31.35 -6.51
N TYR A 317 32.67 30.44 -7.48
CA TYR A 317 33.11 29.06 -7.25
C TYR A 317 34.49 29.00 -6.58
N SER A 318 35.44 29.84 -7.03
CA SER A 318 36.79 29.89 -6.47
C SER A 318 36.82 30.40 -5.03
N GLU A 319 36.03 31.42 -4.71
CA GLU A 319 35.95 31.96 -3.34
C GLU A 319 35.23 30.98 -2.39
N LEU A 320 34.15 30.34 -2.85
CA LEU A 320 33.46 29.32 -2.07
C LEU A 320 34.39 28.14 -1.74
N LEU A 321 35.17 27.67 -2.73
CA LEU A 321 36.17 26.64 -2.50
C LEU A 321 37.22 27.09 -1.49
N HIS A 322 37.72 28.33 -1.63
CA HIS A 322 38.72 28.89 -0.73
C HIS A 322 38.22 28.94 0.72
N TYR A 323 37.06 29.54 0.98
CA TYR A 323 36.51 29.64 2.33
C TYR A 323 36.12 28.27 2.91
N GLY A 324 35.59 27.37 2.07
CA GLY A 324 35.29 25.99 2.48
C GLY A 324 36.54 25.21 2.89
N GLN A 325 37.63 25.30 2.12
CA GLN A 325 38.90 24.66 2.45
C GLN A 325 39.55 25.26 3.69
N LEU A 326 39.53 26.60 3.85
CA LEU A 326 40.02 27.26 5.05
C LEU A 326 39.29 26.79 6.30
N LEU A 327 37.95 26.76 6.26
CA LEU A 327 37.14 26.27 7.38
C LEU A 327 37.41 24.78 7.65
N SER A 328 37.60 23.97 6.62
CA SER A 328 37.96 22.54 6.76
C SER A 328 39.26 22.37 7.52
N LEU A 329 40.29 23.15 7.16
CA LEU A 329 41.60 23.11 7.81
C LEU A 329 41.52 23.61 9.24
N HIS A 330 40.75 24.67 9.49
CA HIS A 330 40.49 25.18 10.84
C HIS A 330 39.84 24.10 11.71
N LEU A 331 38.83 23.39 11.18
CA LEU A 331 38.18 22.25 11.85
C LEU A 331 39.16 21.12 12.20
N MET A 332 40.05 20.77 11.26
CA MET A 332 41.03 19.70 11.47
C MET A 332 42.16 20.11 12.43
N ASN A 333 42.64 21.35 12.35
CA ASN A 333 43.81 21.81 13.10
C ASN A 333 43.48 22.21 14.54
N GLU A 334 42.45 23.04 14.70
CA GLU A 334 42.13 23.63 16.00
C GLU A 334 41.23 22.72 16.84
N TYR A 335 40.39 21.91 16.18
CA TYR A 335 39.40 21.07 16.86
C TYR A 335 39.61 19.57 16.61
N GLY A 336 40.62 19.17 15.83
CA GLY A 336 40.97 17.78 15.62
C GLY A 336 39.85 16.96 14.95
N VAL A 337 39.04 17.59 14.10
CA VAL A 337 37.97 16.88 13.37
C VAL A 337 38.55 15.80 12.47
N THR A 338 37.98 14.60 12.56
CA THR A 338 38.32 13.46 11.72
C THR A 338 37.14 13.01 10.86
N ARG A 339 37.45 12.23 9.82
CA ARG A 339 36.46 11.65 8.91
C ARG A 339 35.41 10.84 9.68
N GLY A 340 34.15 10.99 9.30
CA GLY A 340 33.01 10.26 9.86
C GLY A 340 32.44 10.86 11.14
N GLU A 341 33.03 11.94 11.67
CA GLU A 341 32.44 12.67 12.77
C GLU A 341 31.21 13.47 12.31
N THR A 342 30.16 13.50 13.14
CA THR A 342 29.00 14.36 12.87
C THR A 342 29.31 15.78 13.27
N ILE A 343 29.17 16.69 12.31
CA ILE A 343 29.37 18.13 12.50
C ILE A 343 28.00 18.79 12.35
N CYS A 344 27.46 19.24 13.46
CA CYS A 344 26.20 19.95 13.45
C CYS A 344 26.41 21.40 13.00
N GLN A 345 25.41 21.99 12.36
CA GLN A 345 25.43 23.39 11.98
C GLN A 345 24.15 24.07 12.42
N CYS A 346 24.26 25.06 13.30
CA CYS A 346 23.14 25.81 13.85
C CYS A 346 23.30 27.30 13.58
N ILE A 347 23.11 27.68 12.31
CA ILE A 347 23.24 29.06 11.84
C ILE A 347 22.01 29.48 11.05
N GLU A 348 21.79 30.79 10.98
CA GLU A 348 20.72 31.34 10.14
C GLU A 348 21.10 31.29 8.66
N ARG A 349 20.08 31.36 7.79
CA ARG A 349 20.23 31.39 6.33
C ARG A 349 21.20 32.52 5.95
N SER A 350 22.32 32.14 5.33
CA SER A 350 23.48 32.99 5.08
C SER A 350 24.42 32.30 4.09
N ILE A 351 25.35 33.04 3.48
CA ILE A 351 26.43 32.44 2.66
C ILE A 351 27.25 31.42 3.48
N SER A 352 27.46 31.72 4.77
CA SER A 352 28.14 30.83 5.72
C SER A 352 27.49 29.45 5.79
N THR A 353 26.19 29.33 5.49
CA THR A 353 25.50 28.03 5.41
C THR A 353 26.10 27.10 4.38
N VAL A 354 26.42 27.62 3.20
CA VAL A 354 27.00 26.84 2.12
C VAL A 354 28.48 26.56 2.39
N VAL A 355 29.21 27.54 2.93
CA VAL A 355 30.62 27.36 3.32
C VAL A 355 30.77 26.25 4.36
N GLY A 356 29.90 26.21 5.37
CA GLY A 356 29.90 25.18 6.40
C GLY A 356 29.63 23.79 5.83
N LEU A 357 28.62 23.64 4.95
CA LEU A 357 28.34 22.39 4.26
C LEU A 357 29.56 21.89 3.46
N VAL A 358 30.16 22.76 2.65
CA VAL A 358 31.36 22.44 1.87
C VAL A 358 32.49 22.00 2.80
N ALA A 359 32.72 22.73 3.90
CA ALA A 359 33.80 22.38 4.83
C ALA A 359 33.61 21.00 5.48
N VAL A 360 32.38 20.66 5.87
CA VAL A 360 32.05 19.34 6.44
C VAL A 360 32.32 18.22 5.44
N GLU A 361 31.97 18.43 4.17
CA GLU A 361 32.26 17.47 3.09
C GLU A 361 33.77 17.25 2.89
N PHE A 362 34.58 18.31 2.90
CA PHE A 362 36.03 18.24 2.69
C PHE A 362 36.78 17.55 3.84
N VAL A 363 36.30 17.65 5.08
CA VAL A 363 36.85 16.87 6.21
C VAL A 363 36.30 15.44 6.27
N GLY A 364 35.41 15.06 5.35
CA GLY A 364 34.74 13.78 5.31
C GLY A 364 33.81 13.56 6.51
N GLY A 365 33.29 14.65 7.09
CA GLY A 365 32.34 14.62 8.19
C GLY A 365 30.92 14.35 7.74
N ILE A 366 30.03 14.16 8.69
CA ILE A 366 28.59 13.98 8.47
C ILE A 366 27.90 15.30 8.80
N TYR A 367 27.33 15.95 7.79
CA TYR A 367 26.63 17.22 7.98
C TYR A 367 25.27 17.00 8.64
N CYS A 368 24.97 17.79 9.68
CA CYS A 368 23.68 17.75 10.37
C CYS A 368 23.16 19.18 10.63
N PRO A 369 22.16 19.68 9.87
CA PRO A 369 21.60 20.99 10.12
C PRO A 369 20.71 20.98 11.36
N LEU A 370 20.87 21.99 12.20
CA LEU A 370 20.05 22.25 13.38
C LEU A 370 19.34 23.59 13.20
N SER A 371 18.06 23.66 13.54
CA SER A 371 17.27 24.88 13.44
C SER A 371 17.69 25.88 14.53
N PRO A 372 18.13 27.11 14.18
CA PRO A 372 18.38 28.17 15.15
C PRO A 372 17.13 28.62 15.90
N ARG A 373 15.93 28.20 15.48
CA ARG A 373 14.67 28.52 16.18
C ARG A 373 14.34 27.50 17.27
N ASP A 374 15.02 26.36 17.28
CA ASP A 374 14.74 25.32 18.26
C ASP A 374 15.17 25.75 19.67
N PRO A 375 14.42 25.35 20.71
CA PRO A 375 14.79 25.60 22.10
C PRO A 375 16.05 24.79 22.47
N ARG A 376 16.85 25.30 23.42
CA ARG A 376 18.13 24.68 23.82
C ARG A 376 17.99 23.21 24.21
N GLN A 377 16.94 22.85 24.93
CA GLN A 377 16.67 21.46 25.34
C GLN A 377 16.51 20.53 24.13
N ARG A 378 15.86 21.00 23.06
CA ARG A 378 15.72 20.22 21.82
C ARG A 378 17.07 20.09 21.13
N LEU A 379 17.83 21.18 20.99
CA LEU A 379 19.16 21.15 20.38
C LEU A 379 20.10 20.19 21.11
N GLN A 380 20.12 20.20 22.44
CA GLN A 380 20.89 19.27 23.26
C GLN A 380 20.49 17.81 23.01
N ALA A 381 19.19 17.51 22.95
CA ALA A 381 18.71 16.16 22.66
C ALA A 381 19.13 15.68 21.26
N LEU A 382 19.11 16.57 20.25
CA LEU A 382 19.57 16.24 18.90
C LEU A 382 21.08 15.98 18.85
N LEU A 383 21.89 16.80 19.55
CA LEU A 383 23.34 16.60 19.66
C LEU A 383 23.70 15.28 20.35
N GLN A 384 22.95 14.92 21.40
CA GLN A 384 23.12 13.62 22.07
C GLN A 384 22.81 12.46 21.14
N GLN A 385 21.75 12.56 20.32
CA GLN A 385 21.42 11.50 19.35
C GLN A 385 22.47 11.36 18.24
N THR A 386 23.11 12.45 17.82
CA THR A 386 24.16 12.43 16.80
C THR A 386 25.56 12.15 17.34
N ASN A 387 25.75 12.13 18.65
CA ASN A 387 27.06 12.15 19.31
C ASN A 387 27.97 13.26 18.76
N SER A 388 27.39 14.39 18.34
CA SER A 388 28.16 15.49 17.79
C SER A 388 28.79 16.31 18.91
N ARG A 389 30.11 16.48 18.84
CA ARG A 389 30.89 17.32 19.77
C ARG A 389 31.11 18.75 19.27
N ILE A 390 30.83 19.00 17.98
CA ILE A 390 31.08 20.28 17.32
C ILE A 390 29.80 20.80 16.67
N VAL A 391 29.53 22.09 16.89
CA VAL A 391 28.43 22.81 16.23
C VAL A 391 28.94 24.08 15.59
N LEU A 392 28.93 24.16 14.26
CA LEU A 392 29.17 25.43 13.56
C LEU A 392 28.04 26.41 13.90
N VAL A 393 28.40 27.60 14.39
CA VAL A 393 27.45 28.62 14.86
C VAL A 393 27.75 30.00 14.26
N HIS A 394 26.79 30.91 14.29
CA HIS A 394 27.06 32.34 14.23
C HIS A 394 27.30 32.84 15.65
N HIS A 395 27.90 34.02 15.79
CA HIS A 395 28.00 34.69 17.09
C HIS A 395 26.66 34.72 17.85
N SER A 396 25.55 34.98 17.15
CA SER A 396 24.20 35.08 17.72
C SER A 396 23.63 33.75 18.22
N THR A 397 24.03 32.62 17.64
CA THR A 397 23.52 31.29 18.02
C THR A 397 24.44 30.57 19.01
N LYS A 398 25.68 31.03 19.18
CA LYS A 398 26.67 30.45 20.09
C LYS A 398 26.17 30.25 21.53
N GLN A 399 25.44 31.22 22.07
CA GLN A 399 24.89 31.18 23.44
C GLN A 399 23.84 30.08 23.68
N LYS A 400 23.38 29.38 22.63
CA LYS A 400 22.44 28.27 22.75
C LYS A 400 23.08 26.96 23.20
N PHE A 401 24.40 26.86 23.09
CA PHE A 401 25.17 25.66 23.40
C PHE A 401 25.95 25.86 24.71
N ASN A 402 26.16 24.77 25.44
CA ASN A 402 26.95 24.78 26.67
C ASN A 402 28.45 24.77 26.33
N ASP A 403 29.30 25.14 27.29
CA ASP A 403 30.76 25.19 27.12
C ASP A 403 31.39 23.83 26.77
N ASP A 404 30.71 22.71 27.08
CA ASP A 404 31.14 21.36 26.74
C ASP A 404 31.05 21.03 25.23
N ILE A 405 30.33 21.86 24.46
CA ILE A 405 30.17 21.72 23.01
C ILE A 405 31.10 22.72 22.31
N ILE A 406 31.96 22.21 21.43
CA ILE A 406 32.87 23.05 20.66
C ILE A 406 32.04 23.79 19.59
N SER A 407 31.83 25.09 19.78
CA SER A 407 30.96 25.89 18.91
C SER A 407 31.74 27.01 18.18
N PRO A 408 32.50 26.69 17.12
CA PRO A 408 33.25 27.69 16.36
C PRO A 408 32.32 28.64 15.62
N ASP A 409 32.65 29.92 15.66
CA ASP A 409 31.94 30.95 14.90
C ASP A 409 32.42 30.93 13.45
N ILE A 410 31.52 30.59 12.54
CA ILE A 410 31.83 30.37 11.13
C ILE A 410 32.26 31.67 10.43
N ASP A 411 31.75 32.82 10.86
CA ASP A 411 31.99 34.09 10.17
C ASP A 411 33.42 34.60 10.37
N LEU A 412 34.14 34.09 11.38
CA LEU A 412 35.55 34.42 11.61
C LEU A 412 36.43 34.02 10.43
N ILE A 413 36.02 33.02 9.63
CA ILE A 413 36.80 32.55 8.48
C ILE A 413 36.95 33.64 7.39
N PHE A 414 35.95 34.52 7.23
CA PHE A 414 36.00 35.60 6.25
C PHE A 414 36.94 36.74 6.65
N THR A 415 37.35 36.78 7.92
CA THR A 415 38.27 37.80 8.45
C THR A 415 39.72 37.32 8.47
N GLN A 416 39.97 36.04 8.24
CA GLN A 416 41.32 35.46 8.24
C GLN A 416 42.04 35.77 6.93
N THR A 417 43.09 36.58 7.00
CA THR A 417 44.03 36.79 5.89
C THR A 417 45.14 35.74 5.95
N HIS A 418 44.87 34.50 5.56
CA HIS A 418 45.91 33.48 5.39
C HIS A 418 46.30 33.34 3.92
N SER A 419 47.61 33.37 3.64
CA SER A 419 48.17 33.04 2.34
C SER A 419 47.92 31.56 2.05
N SER A 420 47.38 31.27 0.87
CA SER A 420 47.15 29.92 0.37
C SER A 420 48.47 29.19 0.13
N ASP A 421 49.06 28.59 1.16
CA ASP A 421 50.24 27.72 0.99
C ASP A 421 49.81 26.37 0.40
N GLU A 422 50.59 25.85 -0.56
CA GLU A 422 50.37 24.56 -1.24
C GLU A 422 50.28 23.36 -0.25
N THR A 423 50.86 23.50 0.94
CA THR A 423 50.84 22.50 2.03
C THR A 423 49.43 22.22 2.56
N HIS A 424 48.52 23.19 2.47
CA HIS A 424 47.15 23.10 2.94
C HIS A 424 46.26 22.22 2.05
N VAL A 425 46.44 22.29 0.73
CA VAL A 425 45.68 21.49 -0.26
C VAL A 425 46.06 20.01 -0.17
N GLY A 426 47.34 19.71 0.08
CA GLY A 426 47.83 18.33 0.24
C GLY A 426 47.20 17.60 1.43
N ARG A 427 46.88 18.29 2.53
CA ARG A 427 46.28 17.66 3.71
C ARG A 427 44.81 17.27 3.50
N LEU A 428 44.02 18.14 2.87
CA LEU A 428 42.63 17.83 2.52
C LEU A 428 42.55 16.70 1.50
N SER A 429 43.51 16.65 0.56
CA SER A 429 43.61 15.57 -0.44
C SER A 429 43.87 14.18 0.18
N ASN A 430 44.35 14.11 1.42
CA ASN A 430 44.57 12.85 2.14
C ASN A 430 43.30 12.31 2.82
N VAL A 431 42.20 13.07 2.83
CA VAL A 431 40.92 12.64 3.39
C VAL A 431 40.22 11.71 2.40
N ILE A 432 40.44 10.40 2.54
CA ILE A 432 39.84 9.40 1.66
C ILE A 432 38.37 9.19 2.09
N VAL A 433 37.42 9.59 1.25
CA VAL A 433 35.98 9.33 1.43
C VAL A 433 35.44 8.38 0.38
N SER A 434 34.25 7.82 0.63
CA SER A 434 33.55 6.93 -0.29
C SER A 434 32.10 7.41 -0.40
N PRO A 435 31.49 7.34 -1.60
CA PRO A 435 30.08 7.67 -1.80
C PRO A 435 29.12 6.86 -0.91
N ASN A 436 29.56 5.70 -0.42
CA ASN A 436 28.76 4.85 0.47
C ASN A 436 28.78 5.28 1.94
N HIS A 437 29.66 6.21 2.34
CA HIS A 437 29.61 6.75 3.70
C HIS A 437 28.41 7.66 3.88
N VAL A 438 27.93 7.73 5.12
CA VAL A 438 26.97 8.74 5.53
C VAL A 438 27.58 10.12 5.30
N ALA A 439 26.84 11.00 4.65
CA ALA A 439 27.24 12.39 4.38
C ALA A 439 26.32 13.38 5.09
N TYR A 440 25.07 12.98 5.36
CA TYR A 440 24.02 13.91 5.78
C TYR A 440 23.04 13.26 6.76
N ILE A 441 22.68 13.96 7.83
CA ILE A 441 21.66 13.55 8.80
C ILE A 441 20.54 14.59 8.85
N VAL A 442 19.28 14.14 8.71
CA VAL A 442 18.08 14.97 8.94
C VAL A 442 17.24 14.37 10.04
N PHE A 443 16.63 15.23 10.85
CA PHE A 443 15.64 14.82 11.83
C PHE A 443 14.22 14.95 11.29
N THR A 444 13.42 13.90 11.48
CA THR A 444 11.98 13.90 11.20
C THR A 444 11.19 13.89 12.50
N SER A 445 9.95 14.40 12.47
CA SER A 445 9.02 14.30 13.59
C SER A 445 8.67 12.82 13.82
N GLY A 446 9.22 12.23 14.88
CA GLY A 446 8.82 10.88 15.28
C GLY A 446 7.40 10.87 15.81
N SER A 447 6.61 9.86 15.46
CA SER A 447 5.25 9.64 16.00
C SER A 447 5.23 9.50 17.53
N THR A 448 6.37 9.17 18.14
CA THR A 448 6.58 9.07 19.59
C THR A 448 6.92 10.41 20.25
N GLY A 449 6.94 11.52 19.50
CA GLY A 449 7.37 12.84 19.97
C GLY A 449 8.89 13.03 20.05
N ILE A 450 9.67 11.94 19.96
CA ILE A 450 11.13 11.96 19.92
C ILE A 450 11.58 12.04 18.44
N PRO A 451 12.35 13.06 18.04
CA PRO A 451 12.88 13.14 16.67
C PRO A 451 13.71 11.90 16.30
N LYS A 452 13.63 11.47 15.04
CA LYS A 452 14.40 10.35 14.51
C LYS A 452 15.40 10.84 13.48
N ALA A 453 16.67 10.49 13.67
CA ALA A 453 17.73 10.75 12.70
C ALA A 453 17.59 9.84 11.48
N VAL A 454 17.60 10.43 10.29
CA VAL A 454 17.67 9.73 9.01
C VAL A 454 19.03 10.02 8.40
N CYS A 455 19.83 8.97 8.21
CA CYS A 455 21.17 9.06 7.66
C CYS A 455 21.14 8.80 6.16
N PHE A 456 21.73 9.71 5.38
CA PHE A 456 21.85 9.59 3.93
C PHE A 456 23.32 9.41 3.54
N SER A 457 23.59 8.44 2.67
CA SER A 457 24.91 8.30 2.07
C SER A 457 25.12 9.36 0.98
N ALA A 458 26.38 9.68 0.69
CA ALA A 458 26.72 10.61 -0.40
C ALA A 458 26.10 10.17 -1.74
N THR A 459 26.11 8.86 -2.07
CA THR A 459 25.44 8.30 -3.25
C THR A 459 23.94 8.61 -3.27
N TYR A 460 23.27 8.52 -2.12
CA TYR A 460 21.85 8.81 -2.03
C TYR A 460 21.59 10.29 -2.30
N CYS A 461 22.44 11.20 -1.80
CA CYS A 461 22.35 12.63 -2.08
C CYS A 461 22.53 12.94 -3.58
N LEU A 462 23.45 12.26 -4.28
CA LEU A 462 23.75 12.52 -5.69
C LEU A 462 22.68 12.04 -6.69
N ARG A 463 21.92 10.99 -6.35
CA ARG A 463 20.89 10.40 -7.23
C ARG A 463 19.78 11.39 -7.63
N PRO A 464 19.11 12.08 -6.68
CA PRO A 464 18.13 13.11 -7.01
C PRO A 464 18.74 14.24 -7.84
N PHE A 465 19.96 14.71 -7.53
CA PHE A 465 20.59 15.79 -8.29
C PHE A 465 20.85 15.40 -9.75
N SER A 466 21.33 14.18 -10.01
CA SER A 466 21.51 13.69 -11.38
C SER A 466 20.18 13.60 -12.14
N PHE A 467 19.13 13.09 -11.51
CA PHE A 467 17.80 12.99 -12.11
C PHE A 467 17.19 14.38 -12.39
N VAL A 468 17.30 15.29 -11.42
CA VAL A 468 16.80 16.66 -11.51
C VAL A 468 17.60 17.44 -12.57
N HIS A 469 18.92 17.27 -12.64
CA HIS A 469 19.75 17.82 -13.71
C HIS A 469 19.36 17.32 -15.09
N PHE A 470 19.17 16.00 -15.24
CA PHE A 470 18.70 15.41 -16.49
C PHE A 470 17.33 15.95 -16.92
N ARG A 471 16.39 16.09 -15.98
CA ARG A 471 15.01 16.50 -16.27
C ARG A 471 14.87 18.00 -16.52
N HIS A 472 15.57 18.83 -15.78
CA HIS A 472 15.43 20.29 -15.82
C HIS A 472 16.52 21.00 -16.63
N LYS A 473 17.53 20.28 -17.13
CA LYS A 473 18.63 20.84 -17.92
C LYS A 473 19.21 22.10 -17.29
N TYR A 474 19.58 22.01 -16.01
CA TYR A 474 20.27 23.11 -15.34
C TYR A 474 21.51 23.47 -16.15
N ASP A 475 21.62 24.74 -16.56
CA ASP A 475 22.76 25.20 -17.34
C ASP A 475 24.03 25.16 -16.48
N THR A 476 25.20 25.10 -17.12
CA THR A 476 26.55 24.92 -16.54
C THR A 476 27.05 26.14 -15.74
N GLY A 477 26.14 26.85 -15.08
CA GLY A 477 26.39 28.00 -14.22
C GLY A 477 25.19 28.32 -13.32
N THR A 478 24.41 27.30 -12.95
CA THR A 478 23.25 27.48 -12.07
C THR A 478 23.70 28.01 -10.71
N LEU A 479 23.20 29.18 -10.36
CA LEU A 479 23.45 29.89 -9.12
C LEU A 479 22.63 29.27 -7.98
N VAL A 480 23.25 29.06 -6.82
CA VAL A 480 22.53 28.80 -5.58
C VAL A 480 22.08 30.13 -5.00
N VAL A 481 20.79 30.45 -5.15
CA VAL A 481 20.16 31.56 -4.41
C VAL A 481 19.80 31.01 -3.04
N VAL A 482 20.59 31.40 -2.03
CA VAL A 482 20.49 30.84 -0.67
C VAL A 482 19.22 31.23 -0.04
#